data_AF-A0AAJ1LLM0-F1
#
_entry.id   AF-A0AAJ1LLM0-F1
#
_cell.length_a   1.000
_cell.length_b   1.000
_cell.length_c   1.000
_cell.angle_alpha   90.00
_cell.angle_beta   90.00
_cell.angle_gamma   90.00
#
_symmetry.space_group_name_H-M   'P 1'
#
loop_
_entity.id
_entity.type
_entity.pdbx_description
1 polymer ?
#
loop_
_entity_poly.entity_id
_entity_poly.type
_entity_poly.pdbx_seq_one_letter_code
_entity_poly.pdbx_strand_id
1 'polypeptide(L)'
;MNGGKEMVGTISDMTETEAKFYVGDDEEIIRYMSLSKFMSLLVFKKLFFTNVKIFEDAHEGEIPAGFFKDWDKNFEEGYKGIQSHLNSVRNVYANCWNKFNGQESYTLWKIYTDEESGVAIKTTVGKLKKALNNKKINVYAMQ
;
A
#
# COMPACT_ATOMS: atom_id res chain seq x y z
N MET A 1 -29.49 -34.10 10.30
CA MET A 1 -29.25 -33.37 9.03
C MET A 1 -28.98 -31.92 9.38
N ASN A 2 -27.73 -31.57 9.66
CA ASN A 2 -27.34 -30.18 9.89
C ASN A 2 -26.63 -29.68 8.64
N GLY A 3 -27.28 -28.75 7.93
CA GLY A 3 -26.75 -28.10 6.75
C GLY A 3 -25.54 -27.27 7.14
N GLY A 4 -24.35 -27.79 6.83
CA GLY A 4 -23.15 -26.99 6.75
C GLY A 4 -23.35 -25.94 5.66
N LYS A 5 -23.45 -24.68 6.06
CA LYS A 5 -23.42 -23.56 5.13
C LYS A 5 -21.96 -23.42 4.70
N GLU A 6 -21.62 -24.03 3.57
CA GLU A 6 -20.34 -23.82 2.92
C GLU A 6 -20.20 -22.33 2.60
N MET A 7 -19.22 -21.68 3.24
CA MET A 7 -18.80 -20.33 2.88
C MET A 7 -17.73 -20.47 1.79
N VAL A 8 -18.14 -20.88 0.59
CA VAL A 8 -17.27 -20.82 -0.60
C VAL A 8 -17.50 -19.45 -1.23
N GLY A 9 -16.62 -18.49 -0.92
CA GLY A 9 -16.51 -17.28 -1.74
C GLY A 9 -16.16 -17.70 -3.16
N THR A 10 -17.04 -17.42 -4.11
CA THR A 10 -16.88 -17.81 -5.51
C THR A 10 -15.74 -17.00 -6.15
N ILE A 11 -15.10 -17.53 -7.21
CA ILE A 11 -14.05 -16.82 -7.98
C ILE A 11 -14.51 -15.42 -8.44
N SER A 12 -15.83 -15.22 -8.64
CA SER A 12 -16.44 -13.93 -8.96
C SER A 12 -16.19 -12.85 -7.90
N ASP A 13 -16.18 -13.21 -6.61
CA ASP A 13 -15.99 -12.25 -5.51
C ASP A 13 -14.55 -11.74 -5.45
N MET A 14 -13.57 -12.58 -5.82
CA MET A 14 -12.17 -12.17 -5.87
C MET A 14 -11.93 -11.20 -7.03
N THR A 15 -12.50 -11.48 -8.20
CA THR A 15 -12.38 -10.57 -9.36
C THR A 15 -13.05 -9.22 -9.13
N GLU A 16 -14.19 -9.19 -8.44
CA GLU A 16 -14.84 -7.92 -8.07
C GLU A 16 -14.05 -7.15 -7.01
N THR A 17 -13.41 -7.86 -6.07
CA THR A 17 -12.58 -7.24 -5.04
C THR A 17 -11.32 -6.62 -5.65
N GLU A 18 -10.62 -7.34 -6.53
CA GLU A 18 -9.46 -6.80 -7.24
C GLU A 18 -9.80 -5.56 -8.09
N ALA A 19 -10.95 -5.58 -8.76
CA ALA A 19 -11.42 -4.45 -9.56
C ALA A 19 -11.62 -3.17 -8.71
N LYS A 20 -12.02 -3.29 -7.44
CA LYS A 20 -12.24 -2.14 -6.54
C LYS A 20 -10.95 -1.40 -6.17
N PHE A 21 -9.82 -2.10 -6.12
CA PHE A 21 -8.53 -1.53 -5.73
C PHE A 21 -7.58 -1.32 -6.92
N TYR A 22 -8.03 -1.67 -8.12
CA TYR A 22 -7.26 -1.48 -9.35
C TYR A 22 -7.04 0.02 -9.64
N VAL A 23 -5.81 0.35 -10.03
CA VAL A 23 -5.44 1.70 -10.44
C VAL A 23 -4.99 1.67 -11.90
N GLY A 24 -5.67 2.47 -12.73
CA GLY A 24 -5.36 2.60 -14.15
C GLY A 24 -3.99 3.21 -14.40
N ASP A 25 -3.38 2.86 -15.53
CA ASP A 25 -2.02 3.32 -15.88
C ASP A 25 -1.92 4.83 -16.12
N ASP A 26 -3.04 5.48 -16.44
CA ASP A 26 -3.14 6.93 -16.64
C ASP A 26 -3.33 7.71 -15.33
N GLU A 27 -3.55 7.03 -14.20
CA GLU A 27 -3.69 7.70 -12.89
C GLU A 27 -2.43 8.49 -12.57
N GLU A 28 -2.60 9.80 -12.34
CA GLU A 28 -1.50 10.68 -11.93
C GLU A 28 -1.20 10.46 -10.45
N ILE A 29 0.07 10.28 -10.15
CA ILE A 29 0.58 10.07 -8.80
C ILE A 29 1.71 11.04 -8.50
N ILE A 30 1.82 11.39 -7.23
CA ILE A 30 2.82 12.34 -6.72
C ILE A 30 3.53 11.76 -5.50
N ARG A 31 4.84 11.97 -5.45
CA ARG A 31 5.67 11.63 -4.30
C ARG A 31 6.53 12.81 -3.89
N TYR A 32 6.38 13.19 -2.63
CA TYR A 32 7.18 14.21 -1.96
C TYR A 32 8.37 13.55 -1.27
N MET A 33 9.54 14.19 -1.32
CA MET A 33 10.73 13.75 -0.58
C MET A 33 11.72 14.91 -0.42
N SER A 34 12.61 14.81 0.57
CA SER A 34 13.72 15.74 0.71
C SER A 34 14.69 15.67 -0.48
N LEU A 35 15.40 16.77 -0.72
CA LEU A 35 16.36 16.89 -1.81
C LEU A 35 17.43 15.79 -1.76
N SER A 36 17.90 15.43 -0.56
CA SER A 36 18.88 14.35 -0.36
C SER A 36 18.36 12.98 -0.85
N LYS A 37 17.11 12.63 -0.53
CA LYS A 37 16.43 11.42 -1.01
C LYS A 37 16.27 11.44 -2.54
N PHE A 38 15.98 12.60 -3.12
CA PHE A 38 15.90 12.77 -4.57
C PHE A 38 17.27 12.57 -5.25
N MET A 39 18.33 13.16 -4.70
CA MET A 39 19.69 12.96 -5.20
C MET A 39 20.11 11.49 -5.14
N SER A 40 19.79 10.80 -4.04
CA SER A 40 19.99 9.36 -3.91
C SER A 40 19.28 8.57 -5.02
N LEU A 41 18.02 8.89 -5.32
CA LEU A 41 17.27 8.27 -6.42
C LEU A 41 17.96 8.46 -7.78
N LEU A 42 18.45 9.68 -8.09
CA LEU A 42 19.12 9.97 -9.35
C LEU A 42 20.46 9.24 -9.50
N VAL A 43 21.26 9.22 -8.43
CA VAL A 43 22.59 8.61 -8.40
C VAL A 43 22.47 7.09 -8.52
N PHE A 44 21.63 6.47 -7.69
CA PHE A 44 21.54 5.01 -7.63
C PHE A 44 20.56 4.41 -8.63
N LYS A 45 19.64 5.21 -9.19
CA LYS A 45 18.58 4.76 -10.10
C LYS A 45 17.74 3.63 -9.51
N LYS A 46 17.49 3.70 -8.19
CA LYS A 46 16.76 2.70 -7.40
C LYS A 46 15.75 3.37 -6.50
N LEU A 47 14.56 2.79 -6.38
CA LEU A 47 13.59 3.18 -5.37
C LEU A 47 13.98 2.55 -4.03
N PHE A 48 14.01 3.38 -2.99
CA PHE A 48 14.15 2.91 -1.62
C PHE A 48 12.79 2.48 -1.07
N PHE A 49 12.74 1.33 -0.41
CA PHE A 49 11.55 0.87 0.30
C PHE A 49 11.82 0.83 1.80
N THR A 50 10.94 1.45 2.57
CA THR A 50 11.04 1.52 4.02
C THR A 50 10.32 0.31 4.62
N ASN A 51 10.90 -0.30 5.65
CA ASN A 51 10.19 -1.35 6.38
C ASN A 51 8.99 -0.73 7.10
N VAL A 52 7.78 -1.27 6.90
CA VAL A 52 6.56 -0.69 7.50
C VAL A 52 6.58 -0.72 9.03
N LYS A 53 7.38 -1.60 9.64
CA LYS A 53 7.53 -1.69 11.11
C LYS A 53 8.08 -0.42 11.76
N ILE A 54 8.70 0.47 10.99
CA ILE A 54 9.25 1.74 11.48
C ILE A 54 8.44 2.95 11.02
N PHE A 55 7.23 2.73 10.49
CA PHE A 55 6.31 3.81 10.21
C PHE A 55 5.83 4.46 11.51
N GLU A 56 5.51 5.76 11.44
CA GLU A 56 5.07 6.53 12.60
C GLU A 56 3.66 6.15 13.06
N ASP A 57 2.81 5.74 12.13
CA ASP A 57 1.47 5.22 12.42
C ASP A 57 1.53 3.73 12.75
N ALA A 58 1.29 3.40 14.01
CA ALA A 58 1.29 2.03 14.52
C ALA A 58 0.17 1.16 13.91
N HIS A 59 -0.87 1.77 13.34
CA HIS A 59 -1.96 1.08 12.66
C HIS A 59 -1.68 0.85 11.17
N GLU A 60 -0.61 1.43 10.63
CA GLU A 60 -0.29 1.34 9.21
C GLU A 60 0.14 -0.10 8.83
N GLY A 61 -0.75 -0.81 8.13
CA GLY A 61 -0.59 -2.22 7.76
C GLY A 61 -1.33 -3.21 8.68
N GLU A 62 -2.09 -2.74 9.66
CA GLU A 62 -3.02 -3.57 10.42
C GLU A 62 -4.27 -3.91 9.60
N ILE A 63 -4.88 -5.05 9.93
CA ILE A 63 -6.14 -5.46 9.32
C ILE A 63 -7.26 -4.69 10.00
N PRO A 64 -8.09 -3.92 9.26
CA PRO A 64 -9.18 -3.16 9.85
C PRO A 64 -10.14 -4.07 10.61
N ALA A 65 -10.64 -3.63 11.77
CA ALA A 65 -11.58 -4.43 12.57
C ALA A 65 -12.83 -4.87 11.78
N GLY A 66 -13.27 -4.03 10.83
CA GLY A 66 -14.40 -4.34 9.94
C GLY A 66 -14.15 -5.52 8.99
N PHE A 67 -12.91 -5.94 8.79
CA PHE A 67 -12.57 -7.13 7.99
C PHE A 67 -13.17 -8.41 8.59
N PHE A 68 -13.25 -8.49 9.91
CA PHE A 68 -13.81 -9.64 10.64
C PHE A 68 -15.32 -9.53 10.83
N LYS A 69 -15.97 -8.52 10.22
CA LYS A 69 -17.41 -8.37 10.30
C LYS A 69 -18.07 -9.64 9.75
N ASP A 70 -18.99 -10.20 10.52
CA ASP A 70 -19.73 -11.42 10.23
C ASP A 70 -18.91 -12.73 10.32
N TRP A 71 -17.65 -12.69 10.79
CA TRP A 71 -16.88 -13.90 11.07
C TRP A 71 -17.36 -14.57 12.37
N ASP A 72 -17.28 -15.90 12.40
CA ASP A 72 -17.43 -16.63 13.66
C ASP A 72 -16.24 -16.32 14.59
N LYS A 73 -16.52 -16.12 15.88
CA LYS A 73 -15.52 -15.68 16.87
C LYS A 73 -14.34 -16.63 16.99
N ASN A 74 -14.55 -17.95 16.88
CA ASN A 74 -13.45 -18.91 16.98
C ASN A 74 -12.52 -18.80 15.77
N PHE A 75 -13.08 -18.52 14.58
CA PHE A 75 -12.30 -18.29 13.37
C PHE A 75 -11.54 -16.95 13.44
N GLU A 76 -12.18 -15.90 13.96
CA GLU A 76 -11.53 -14.61 14.20
C GLU A 76 -10.35 -14.76 15.17
N GLU A 77 -10.55 -15.42 16.31
CA GLU A 77 -9.51 -15.68 17.30
C GLU A 77 -8.37 -16.54 16.74
N GLY A 78 -8.70 -17.61 16.01
CA GLY A 78 -7.72 -18.46 15.33
C GLY A 78 -6.90 -17.67 14.31
N TYR A 79 -7.55 -16.85 13.49
CA TYR A 79 -6.87 -15.98 12.53
C TYR A 79 -5.95 -14.98 13.24
N LYS A 80 -6.43 -14.30 14.28
CA LYS A 80 -5.63 -13.36 15.08
C LYS A 80 -4.41 -14.05 15.72
N GLY A 81 -4.57 -15.27 16.21
CA GLY A 81 -3.46 -16.06 16.77
C GLY A 81 -2.37 -16.37 15.74
N ILE A 82 -2.77 -16.80 14.54
CA ILE A 82 -1.86 -17.04 13.41
C ILE A 82 -1.22 -15.73 12.95
N GLN A 83 -2.00 -14.67 12.77
CA GLN A 83 -1.53 -13.38 12.30
C GLN A 83 -0.52 -12.75 13.27
N SER A 84 -0.72 -12.91 14.58
CA SER A 84 0.24 -12.45 15.59
C SER A 84 1.61 -13.12 15.42
N HIS A 85 1.63 -14.44 15.18
CA HIS A 85 2.88 -15.16 14.89
C HIS A 85 3.49 -14.71 13.56
N LEU A 86 2.68 -14.56 12.51
CA LEU A 86 3.14 -14.12 11.19
C LEU A 86 3.70 -12.69 11.22
N ASN A 87 3.09 -11.77 11.96
CA ASN A 87 3.54 -10.38 12.06
C ASN A 87 4.96 -10.28 12.63
N SER A 88 5.35 -11.18 13.54
CA SER A 88 6.71 -11.22 14.08
C SER A 88 7.76 -11.49 12.99
N VAL A 89 7.44 -12.33 12.00
CA VAL A 89 8.35 -12.75 10.92
C VAL A 89 8.12 -12.03 9.60
N ARG A 90 6.98 -11.35 9.43
CA ARG A 90 6.65 -10.61 8.21
C ARG A 90 7.52 -9.37 8.10
N ASN A 91 8.25 -9.25 6.99
CA ASN A 91 8.99 -8.05 6.62
C ASN A 91 8.36 -7.46 5.37
N VAL A 92 7.46 -6.49 5.56
CA VAL A 92 6.86 -5.72 4.47
C VAL A 92 7.66 -4.45 4.30
N TYR A 93 7.93 -4.12 3.04
CA TYR A 93 8.60 -2.89 2.68
C TYR A 93 7.69 -2.10 1.74
N ALA A 94 7.57 -0.80 1.98
CA ALA A 94 6.66 0.07 1.26
C ALA A 94 7.39 1.26 0.63
N ASN A 95 6.83 1.71 -0.49
CA ASN A 95 7.22 2.93 -1.18
C ASN A 95 5.94 3.69 -1.51
N CYS A 96 5.64 4.73 -0.73
CA CYS A 96 4.34 5.38 -0.76
C CYS A 96 4.26 6.47 -1.86
N TRP A 97 3.13 6.48 -2.56
CA TRP A 97 2.75 7.47 -3.56
C TRP A 97 1.33 7.94 -3.26
N ASN A 98 1.04 9.20 -3.54
CA ASN A 98 -0.29 9.76 -3.36
C ASN A 98 -0.95 9.98 -4.72
N LYS A 99 -2.28 9.83 -4.78
CA LYS A 99 -3.04 10.23 -5.97
C LYS A 99 -2.94 11.74 -6.16
N PHE A 100 -2.67 12.18 -7.39
CA PHE A 100 -2.60 13.60 -7.72
C PHE A 100 -3.94 14.06 -8.30
N ASN A 101 -4.74 14.73 -7.48
CA ASN A 101 -6.06 15.24 -7.87
C ASN A 101 -5.99 16.67 -8.46
N GLY A 102 -4.95 16.97 -9.25
CA GLY A 102 -4.75 18.28 -9.88
C GLY A 102 -4.11 19.36 -9.00
N GLN A 103 -3.90 19.11 -7.71
CA GLN A 103 -3.25 20.04 -6.78
C GLN A 103 -2.32 19.32 -5.81
N GLU A 104 -1.31 20.03 -5.34
CA GLU A 104 -0.37 19.55 -4.35
C GLU A 104 -0.92 19.69 -2.92
N SER A 105 -0.39 18.89 -2.00
CA SER A 105 -0.78 18.94 -0.59
C SER A 105 0.29 19.57 0.28
N TYR A 106 -0.04 20.70 0.91
CA TYR A 106 0.84 21.36 1.89
C TYR A 106 1.19 20.44 3.06
N THR A 107 0.24 19.63 3.53
CA THR A 107 0.47 18.68 4.63
C THR A 107 1.50 17.61 4.22
N LEU A 108 1.41 17.09 3.00
CA LEU A 108 2.37 16.09 2.52
C LEU A 108 3.76 16.67 2.31
N TRP A 109 3.87 17.92 1.85
CA TRP A 109 5.14 18.64 1.85
C TRP A 109 5.77 18.66 3.25
N LYS A 110 5.00 19.06 4.27
CA LYS A 110 5.48 19.14 5.66
C LYS A 110 5.88 17.79 6.26
N ILE A 111 5.17 16.71 5.91
CA ILE A 111 5.46 15.36 6.44
C ILE A 111 6.70 14.74 5.79
N TYR A 112 6.83 14.89 4.46
CA TYR A 112 7.84 14.13 3.70
C TYR A 112 9.12 14.90 3.37
N THR A 113 9.17 16.17 3.75
CA THR A 113 10.33 17.04 3.53
C THR A 113 10.84 17.61 4.84
N ASP A 114 12.16 17.69 4.93
CA ASP A 114 12.87 17.81 6.19
C ASP A 114 13.46 19.24 6.37
N GLU A 115 13.38 20.10 5.33
CA GLU A 115 14.14 21.37 5.20
C GLU A 115 13.39 22.46 4.38
N GLU A 116 14.03 23.63 4.16
CA GLU A 116 13.64 24.64 3.16
C GLU A 116 13.62 24.13 1.71
N SER A 117 14.13 22.91 1.48
CA SER A 117 14.21 22.30 0.16
C SER A 117 13.58 20.91 0.11
N GLY A 118 12.77 20.70 -0.91
CA GLY A 118 12.12 19.43 -1.17
C GLY A 118 11.75 19.31 -2.65
N VAL A 119 11.46 18.09 -3.07
CA VAL A 119 11.09 17.79 -4.45
C VAL A 119 9.82 16.97 -4.47
N ALA A 120 8.92 17.34 -5.37
CA ALA A 120 7.77 16.53 -5.73
C ALA A 120 8.01 15.90 -7.11
N ILE A 121 7.86 14.58 -7.19
CA ILE A 121 7.88 13.83 -8.44
C ILE A 121 6.44 13.53 -8.83
N LYS A 122 5.94 14.16 -9.90
CA LYS A 122 4.67 13.81 -10.53
C LYS A 122 4.89 12.87 -11.71
N THR A 123 4.15 11.78 -11.77
CA THR A 123 4.19 10.79 -12.85
C THR A 123 2.84 10.11 -13.01
N THR A 124 2.76 9.07 -13.83
CA THR A 124 1.59 8.18 -13.89
C THR A 124 1.95 6.77 -13.41
N VAL A 125 0.94 6.00 -12.99
CA VAL A 125 1.11 4.59 -12.60
C VAL A 125 1.78 3.78 -13.70
N GLY A 126 1.38 3.95 -14.97
CA GLY A 126 1.97 3.25 -16.11
C GLY A 126 3.44 3.59 -16.33
N LYS A 127 3.82 4.87 -16.18
CA LYS A 127 5.23 5.30 -16.26
C LYS A 127 6.07 4.71 -15.12
N LEU A 128 5.53 4.65 -13.90
CA LEU A 128 6.20 4.04 -12.76
C LEU A 128 6.40 2.52 -12.98
N LYS A 129 5.34 1.79 -13.38
CA LYS A 129 5.42 0.36 -13.73
C LYS A 129 6.47 0.10 -14.81
N LYS A 130 6.50 0.93 -15.86
CA LYS A 130 7.49 0.85 -16.94
C LYS A 130 8.92 1.08 -16.42
N ALA A 131 9.12 2.07 -15.54
CA ALA A 131 10.42 2.37 -14.95
C ALA A 131 10.93 1.23 -14.05
N LEU A 132 10.04 0.55 -13.35
CA LEU A 132 10.36 -0.63 -12.54
C LEU A 132 10.69 -1.86 -13.39
N ASN A 133 10.24 -1.88 -14.65
CA ASN A 133 10.50 -2.94 -15.63
C ASN A 133 10.29 -4.37 -15.08
N ASN A 134 9.26 -4.54 -14.26
CA ASN A 134 8.97 -5.81 -13.62
C ASN A 134 7.49 -6.12 -13.69
N LYS A 135 7.13 -7.09 -14.53
CA LYS A 135 5.74 -7.52 -14.76
C LYS A 135 5.09 -8.19 -13.54
N LYS A 136 5.87 -8.54 -12.51
CA LYS A 136 5.36 -9.11 -11.25
C LYS A 136 4.87 -8.03 -10.28
N ILE A 137 5.14 -6.75 -10.57
CA ILE A 137 4.71 -5.65 -9.70
C ILE A 137 3.27 -5.28 -10.05
N ASN A 138 2.39 -5.52 -9.09
CA ASN A 138 1.02 -5.04 -9.11
C ASN A 138 0.94 -3.76 -8.27
N VAL A 139 0.15 -2.79 -8.73
CA VAL A 139 -0.07 -1.52 -8.03
C VAL A 139 -1.56 -1.44 -7.72
N TYR A 140 -1.88 -1.22 -6.45
CA TYR A 140 -3.23 -1.13 -5.93
C TYR A 140 -3.39 0.18 -5.16
N ALA A 141 -4.58 0.75 -5.15
CA ALA A 141 -4.93 1.85 -4.25
C ALA A 141 -5.20 1.26 -2.85
N MET A 142 -4.61 1.85 -1.82
CA MET A 142 -5.05 1.61 -0.45
C MET A 142 -6.10 2.67 -0.10
N GLN A 143 -7.22 2.24 0.50
CA GLN A 143 -8.30 3.11 0.99
C GLN A 143 -8.02 3.56 2.41
#